data_AF-A0A2G2WFG6-F1
#
_entry.id   AF-A0A2G2WFG6-F1
#
_cell.length_a   1.000
_cell.length_b   1.000
_cell.length_c   1.000
_cell.angle_alpha   90.00
_cell.angle_beta   90.00
_cell.angle_gamma   90.00
#
_symmetry.space_group_name_H-M   'P 1'
#
loop_
_entity.id
_entity.type
_entity.pdbx_description
1 polymer ?
#
loop_
_entity_poly.entity_id
_entity_poly.type
_entity_poly.pdbx_seq_one_letter_code
_entity_poly.pdbx_strand_id
1 'polypeptide(L)'
;MGVAAAQVNHFWFYLFILFSSIAISSISGSEDCVYTIFIRTSKKIKAGTDSIITLTLYDADGYGIRINNLEAWGGLMGPGYNYYERGNLDIFSGRGPCLSGPVCKMNLTSDGTGSGHGWYPNYVEVTVTGVHLECNQQNFEVEQWIATDHSPYELTVIRDVCKKKKFDKNLPVSDNDSKNIPKVAAT
;
A
#
# COMPACT_ATOMS: atom_id res chain seq x y z
N MET A 1 -51.01 26.67 -57.71
CA MET A 1 -50.87 26.36 -56.27
C MET A 1 -49.43 25.90 -56.05
N GLY A 2 -48.56 26.80 -55.58
CA GLY A 2 -47.15 26.48 -55.35
C GLY A 2 -46.95 26.01 -53.91
N VAL A 3 -46.37 24.82 -53.74
CA VAL A 3 -45.93 24.32 -52.43
C VAL A 3 -44.56 24.92 -52.13
N ALA A 4 -44.47 25.71 -51.07
CA ALA A 4 -43.21 26.26 -50.58
C ALA A 4 -42.36 25.14 -49.96
N ALA A 5 -41.14 24.94 -50.47
CA ALA A 5 -40.15 24.08 -49.84
C ALA A 5 -39.55 24.81 -48.63
N ALA A 6 -39.70 24.24 -47.43
CA ALA A 6 -39.08 24.76 -46.22
C ALA A 6 -37.57 24.48 -46.27
N GLN A 7 -36.76 25.54 -46.33
CA GLN A 7 -35.31 25.43 -46.30
C GLN A 7 -34.85 25.18 -44.85
N VAL A 8 -34.35 23.97 -44.57
CA VAL A 8 -33.86 23.60 -43.24
C VAL A 8 -32.50 24.24 -43.01
N ASN A 9 -32.38 25.00 -41.92
CA ASN A 9 -31.23 25.83 -41.60
C ASN A 9 -30.04 24.96 -41.13
N HIS A 10 -29.20 24.51 -42.08
CA HIS A 10 -28.05 23.61 -41.88
C HIS A 10 -27.00 24.13 -40.88
N PHE A 11 -27.01 25.41 -40.53
CA PHE A 11 -26.03 26.04 -39.65
C PHE A 11 -26.07 25.48 -38.21
N TRP A 12 -27.25 25.09 -37.73
CA TRP A 12 -27.42 24.51 -36.39
C TRP A 12 -26.84 23.09 -36.29
N PHE A 13 -26.84 22.33 -37.38
CA PHE A 13 -26.27 20.98 -37.41
C PHE A 13 -24.73 21.01 -37.29
N TYR A 14 -24.07 21.97 -37.95
CA TYR A 14 -22.61 22.12 -37.83
C TYR A 14 -22.17 22.64 -36.47
N LEU A 15 -22.97 23.50 -35.82
CA LEU A 15 -22.71 23.95 -34.45
C LEU A 15 -22.81 22.80 -33.42
N PHE A 16 -23.73 21.85 -33.64
CA PHE A 16 -23.84 20.65 -32.82
C PHE A 16 -22.65 19.69 -32.98
N ILE A 17 -22.13 19.51 -34.20
CA ILE A 17 -20.97 18.64 -34.48
C ILE A 17 -19.65 19.24 -33.93
N LEU A 18 -19.52 20.56 -33.93
CA LEU A 18 -18.38 21.26 -33.30
C LEU A 18 -18.40 21.17 -31.76
N PHE A 19 -19.57 21.05 -31.14
CA PHE A 19 -19.69 20.85 -29.69
C PHE A 19 -19.49 19.39 -29.26
N SER A 20 -19.74 18.41 -30.13
CA SER A 20 -19.55 16.98 -29.81
C SER A 20 -18.13 16.47 -29.99
N SER A 21 -17.22 17.27 -30.56
CA SER A 21 -15.85 16.85 -30.88
C SER A 21 -14.83 17.11 -29.76
N ILE A 22 -15.25 17.62 -28.59
CA ILE A 22 -14.37 17.83 -27.44
C ILE A 22 -14.78 16.90 -26.29
N ALA A 23 -14.24 15.68 -26.30
CA ALA A 23 -13.81 14.92 -25.11
C ALA A 23 -13.44 13.48 -25.51
N ILE A 24 -12.42 13.30 -26.35
CA ILE A 24 -11.65 12.04 -26.27
C ILE A 24 -10.59 12.30 -25.21
N SER A 25 -10.99 12.21 -23.95
CA SER A 25 -10.04 12.04 -22.86
C SER A 25 -9.39 10.68 -23.09
N SER A 26 -8.10 10.65 -23.42
CA SER A 26 -7.34 9.41 -23.37
C SER A 26 -7.47 8.85 -21.96
N ILE A 27 -8.21 7.75 -21.81
CA ILE A 27 -8.13 6.90 -20.62
C ILE A 27 -6.76 6.23 -20.70
N SER A 28 -5.70 6.97 -20.38
CA SER A 28 -4.50 6.36 -19.85
C SER A 28 -4.95 5.86 -18.49
N GLY A 29 -5.46 4.63 -18.43
CA GLY A 29 -5.80 4.00 -17.16
C GLY A 29 -4.57 4.16 -16.27
N SER A 30 -4.71 4.85 -15.14
CA SER A 30 -3.74 4.66 -14.08
C SER A 30 -3.81 3.17 -13.79
N GLU A 31 -2.74 2.43 -14.09
CA GLU A 31 -2.68 1.04 -13.70
C GLU A 31 -2.82 1.01 -12.17
N ASP A 32 -3.96 0.51 -11.70
CA ASP A 32 -4.19 0.33 -10.28
C ASP A 32 -3.41 -0.90 -9.82
N CYS A 33 -2.69 -0.75 -8.72
CA CYS A 33 -2.05 -1.86 -8.03
C CYS A 33 -2.96 -2.36 -6.91
N VAL A 34 -2.87 -3.66 -6.64
CA VAL A 34 -3.41 -4.27 -5.43
C VAL A 34 -2.30 -4.33 -4.39
N TYR A 35 -2.62 -3.78 -3.23
CA TYR A 35 -1.77 -3.78 -2.05
C TYR A 35 -2.36 -4.79 -1.07
N THR A 36 -1.56 -5.75 -0.65
CA THR A 36 -1.92 -6.71 0.41
C THR A 36 -0.99 -6.48 1.59
N ILE A 37 -1.57 -6.27 2.76
CA ILE A 37 -0.86 -5.85 3.97
C ILE A 37 -1.18 -6.83 5.09
N PHE A 38 -0.14 -7.33 5.75
CA PHE A 38 -0.24 -8.14 6.95
C PHE A 38 0.39 -7.39 8.11
N ILE A 39 -0.33 -7.27 9.22
CA ILE A 39 0.18 -6.62 10.43
C ILE A 39 0.09 -7.59 11.59
N ARG A 40 1.23 -7.83 12.23
CA ARG A 40 1.30 -8.68 13.42
C ARG A 40 1.41 -7.82 14.65
N THR A 41 0.38 -7.82 15.49
CA THR A 41 0.47 -7.21 16.83
C THR A 41 1.21 -8.15 17.78
N SER A 42 2.06 -7.57 18.64
CA SER A 42 2.84 -8.34 19.60
C SER A 42 2.00 -9.05 20.65
N LYS A 43 2.55 -10.13 21.21
CA LYS A 43 1.98 -10.83 22.37
C LYS A 43 2.33 -10.15 23.70
N LYS A 44 2.99 -8.99 23.69
CA LYS A 44 3.23 -8.19 24.90
C LYS A 44 1.91 -7.80 25.58
N ILE A 45 1.94 -7.62 26.90
CA ILE A 45 0.76 -7.18 27.66
C ILE A 45 0.39 -5.77 27.19
N LYS A 46 -0.90 -5.51 26.94
CA LYS A 46 -1.43 -4.23 26.44
C LYS A 46 -0.85 -3.78 25.10
N ALA A 47 -0.48 -4.72 24.23
CA ALA A 47 0.09 -4.40 22.92
C ALA A 47 -0.97 -4.06 21.84
N GLY A 48 -2.26 -4.29 22.10
CA GLY A 48 -3.35 -3.99 21.17
C GLY A 48 -3.79 -2.52 21.23
N THR A 49 -4.61 -2.10 20.28
CA THR A 49 -5.10 -0.71 20.19
C THR A 49 -6.45 -0.63 19.51
N ASP A 50 -7.28 0.31 19.98
CA ASP A 50 -8.54 0.71 19.33
C ASP A 50 -8.38 1.97 18.45
N SER A 51 -7.15 2.43 18.24
CA SER A 51 -6.85 3.64 17.45
C SER A 51 -7.03 3.42 15.94
N ILE A 52 -7.24 4.51 15.21
CA ILE A 52 -7.21 4.48 13.73
C ILE A 52 -5.76 4.43 13.25
N ILE A 53 -5.45 3.42 12.46
CA ILE A 53 -4.11 3.23 11.90
C ILE A 53 -4.04 3.73 10.45
N THR A 54 -3.18 4.72 10.24
CA THR A 54 -2.77 5.20 8.92
C THR A 54 -1.47 4.52 8.48
N LEU A 55 -1.44 4.05 7.23
CA LEU A 55 -0.22 3.57 6.58
C LEU A 55 0.11 4.44 5.36
N THR A 56 1.35 4.91 5.27
CA THR A 56 1.89 5.55 4.06
C THR A 56 3.09 4.76 3.56
N LEU A 57 3.08 4.42 2.28
CA LEU A 57 4.12 3.62 1.62
C LEU A 57 4.81 4.46 0.56
N TYR A 58 6.12 4.28 0.41
CA TYR A 58 6.92 4.99 -0.58
C TYR A 58 7.87 4.05 -1.32
N ASP A 59 8.14 4.41 -2.57
CA ASP A 59 9.24 3.87 -3.36
C ASP A 59 10.53 4.66 -3.15
N ALA A 60 11.60 4.27 -3.86
CA ALA A 60 12.92 4.86 -3.73
C ALA A 60 13.03 6.28 -4.31
N ASP A 61 12.10 6.66 -5.19
CA ASP A 61 12.03 7.99 -5.82
C ASP A 61 11.22 8.96 -4.95
N GLY A 62 10.61 8.46 -3.87
CA GLY A 62 9.85 9.24 -2.90
C GLY A 62 8.38 9.43 -3.27
N TYR A 63 7.91 8.83 -4.37
CA TYR A 63 6.49 8.73 -4.64
C TYR A 63 5.85 7.77 -3.63
N GLY A 64 4.64 8.09 -3.18
CA GLY A 64 3.99 7.31 -2.15
C GLY A 64 2.48 7.40 -2.14
N ILE A 65 1.87 6.38 -1.53
CA ILE A 65 0.44 6.27 -1.33
C ILE A 65 0.12 6.34 0.16
N ARG A 66 -0.96 7.03 0.53
CA ARG A 66 -1.43 7.18 1.91
C ARG A 66 -2.80 6.55 2.09
N ILE A 67 -2.91 5.64 3.05
CA ILE A 67 -4.14 4.98 3.48
C ILE A 67 -4.48 5.50 4.87
N ASN A 68 -5.46 6.39 4.98
CA ASN A 68 -5.77 7.08 6.24
C ASN A 68 -6.37 6.17 7.33
N ASN A 69 -7.09 5.12 6.93
CA ASN A 69 -7.67 4.14 7.83
C ASN A 69 -7.58 2.77 7.14
N LEU A 70 -6.65 1.93 7.60
CA LEU A 70 -6.41 0.60 7.02
C LEU A 70 -7.63 -0.32 7.10
N GLU A 71 -8.29 -0.36 8.26
CA GLU A 71 -9.48 -1.17 8.48
C GLU A 71 -10.59 -0.78 7.48
N ALA A 72 -10.95 0.51 7.43
CA ALA A 72 -12.01 0.98 6.55
C ALA A 72 -11.65 0.88 5.05
N TRP A 73 -10.36 0.99 4.71
CA TRP A 73 -9.91 0.93 3.33
C TRP A 73 -9.91 -0.49 2.76
N GLY A 74 -9.59 -1.51 3.56
CA GLY A 74 -9.40 -2.85 3.02
C GLY A 74 -9.35 -3.98 4.05
N GLY A 75 -9.92 -3.83 5.24
CA GLY A 75 -9.94 -4.89 6.25
C GLY A 75 -10.58 -6.19 5.74
N LEU A 76 -9.91 -7.33 5.94
CA LEU A 76 -10.35 -8.65 5.44
C LEU A 76 -10.68 -9.68 6.53
N MET A 77 -10.89 -9.25 7.77
CA MET A 77 -11.14 -10.16 8.90
C MET A 77 -12.63 -10.42 9.16
N GLY A 78 -13.50 -9.72 8.42
CA GLY A 78 -14.95 -9.87 8.51
C GLY A 78 -15.62 -8.82 9.41
N PRO A 79 -16.96 -8.74 9.37
CA PRO A 79 -17.72 -7.72 10.09
C PRO A 79 -17.61 -7.91 11.61
N GLY A 80 -17.40 -6.80 12.33
CA GLY A 80 -17.33 -6.78 13.79
C GLY A 80 -16.05 -7.39 14.39
N TYR A 81 -15.07 -7.71 13.56
CA TYR A 81 -13.75 -8.15 14.03
C TYR A 81 -13.02 -6.98 14.70
N ASN A 82 -12.39 -7.23 15.85
CA ASN A 82 -11.58 -6.23 16.53
C ASN A 82 -10.13 -6.30 16.03
N TYR A 83 -9.75 -5.30 15.24
CA TYR A 83 -8.43 -5.20 14.63
C TYR A 83 -7.36 -4.79 15.64
N TYR A 84 -6.11 -5.07 15.29
CA TYR A 84 -4.90 -4.66 16.00
C TYR A 84 -4.74 -5.22 17.41
N GLU A 85 -5.52 -6.24 17.78
CA GLU A 85 -5.49 -6.83 19.10
C GLU A 85 -4.25 -7.70 19.38
N ARG A 86 -3.92 -7.81 20.67
CA ARG A 86 -2.71 -8.50 21.14
C ARG A 86 -2.55 -9.90 20.54
N GLY A 87 -1.46 -10.11 19.80
CA GLY A 87 -1.10 -11.39 19.21
C GLY A 87 -1.80 -11.71 17.88
N ASN A 88 -2.72 -10.87 17.43
CA ASN A 88 -3.43 -11.06 16.16
C ASN A 88 -2.52 -10.80 14.97
N LEU A 89 -2.83 -11.50 13.88
CA LEU A 89 -2.34 -11.19 12.55
C LEU A 89 -3.54 -10.67 11.76
N ASP A 90 -3.50 -9.40 11.40
CA ASP A 90 -4.59 -8.75 10.68
C ASP A 90 -4.21 -8.55 9.22
N ILE A 91 -5.20 -8.76 8.35
CA ILE A 91 -5.01 -8.80 6.91
C ILE A 91 -5.84 -7.69 6.28
N PHE A 92 -5.21 -6.93 5.39
CA PHE A 92 -5.83 -5.87 4.61
C PHE A 92 -5.51 -6.07 3.13
N SER A 93 -6.46 -5.78 2.25
CA SER A 93 -6.18 -5.66 0.82
C SER A 93 -7.07 -4.61 0.17
N GLY A 94 -6.48 -3.84 -0.73
CA GLY A 94 -7.20 -2.79 -1.44
C GLY A 94 -6.46 -2.33 -2.69
N ARG A 95 -7.18 -1.57 -3.53
CA ARG A 95 -6.61 -0.97 -4.75
C ARG A 95 -6.11 0.44 -4.46
N GLY A 96 -5.09 0.85 -5.20
CA GLY A 96 -4.60 2.22 -5.23
C GLY A 96 -3.66 2.44 -6.43
N PRO A 97 -3.24 3.69 -6.68
CA PRO A 97 -2.29 3.99 -7.75
C PRO A 97 -1.00 3.20 -7.56
N CYS A 98 -0.46 2.60 -8.62
CA CYS A 98 0.82 1.91 -8.53
C CYS A 98 1.97 2.84 -8.11
N LEU A 99 2.88 2.33 -7.28
CA LEU A 99 4.17 2.97 -7.03
C LEU A 99 5.03 2.94 -8.30
N SER A 100 5.96 3.89 -8.45
CA SER A 100 6.87 3.94 -9.60
C SER A 100 7.94 2.83 -9.54
N GLY A 101 8.12 2.24 -8.36
CA GLY A 101 9.03 1.12 -8.14
C GLY A 101 8.70 0.31 -6.89
N PRO A 102 9.60 -0.60 -6.48
CA PRO A 102 9.41 -1.44 -5.30
C PRO A 102 9.19 -0.60 -4.04
N VAL A 103 8.18 -0.97 -3.24
CA VAL A 103 8.00 -0.39 -1.91
C VAL A 103 9.25 -0.65 -1.06
N CYS A 104 9.73 0.41 -0.41
CA CYS A 104 10.94 0.34 0.39
C CYS A 104 10.96 1.27 1.60
N LYS A 105 9.93 2.10 1.77
CA LYS A 105 9.76 2.91 2.96
C LYS A 105 8.31 2.89 3.42
N MET A 106 8.15 2.83 4.75
CA MET A 106 6.87 2.85 5.44
C MET A 106 6.85 3.99 6.45
N ASN A 107 5.70 4.66 6.56
CA ASN A 107 5.30 5.49 7.69
C ASN A 107 3.99 4.92 8.25
N LEU A 108 4.03 4.43 9.49
CA LEU A 108 2.92 3.83 10.21
C LEU A 108 2.53 4.75 11.37
N THR A 109 1.32 5.27 11.35
CA THR A 109 0.84 6.28 12.31
C THR A 109 -0.44 5.79 13.00
N SER A 110 -0.47 5.90 14.32
CA SER A 110 -1.69 5.81 15.12
C SER A 110 -2.26 7.21 15.33
N ASP A 111 -3.57 7.37 15.31
CA ASP A 111 -4.23 8.62 15.72
C ASP A 111 -4.25 8.83 17.24
N GLY A 112 -3.87 7.80 18.01
CA GLY A 112 -3.78 7.85 19.47
C GLY A 112 -5.14 7.93 20.18
N THR A 113 -6.23 7.58 19.51
CA THR A 113 -7.58 7.58 20.09
C THR A 113 -7.99 6.20 20.64
N GLY A 114 -9.14 6.12 21.32
CA GLY A 114 -9.68 4.86 21.84
C GLY A 114 -9.18 4.46 23.22
N SER A 115 -9.75 3.40 23.78
CA SER A 115 -9.25 2.78 25.00
C SER A 115 -7.98 1.98 24.70
N GLY A 116 -6.92 2.15 25.48
CA GLY A 116 -5.67 1.44 25.21
C GLY A 116 -5.04 1.87 23.89
N HIS A 117 -4.91 3.18 23.67
CA HIS A 117 -4.37 3.79 22.45
C HIS A 117 -2.93 3.37 22.11
N GLY A 118 -2.14 2.94 23.10
CA GLY A 118 -0.77 2.51 22.92
C GLY A 118 -0.66 1.15 22.21
N TRP A 119 0.02 1.14 21.06
CA TRP A 119 0.11 -0.05 20.22
C TRP A 119 1.54 -0.59 20.12
N TYR A 120 1.72 -1.90 20.09
CA TYR A 120 3.02 -2.52 19.81
C TYR A 120 2.89 -3.56 18.68
N PRO A 121 3.13 -3.17 17.42
CA PRO A 121 3.27 -4.11 16.32
C PRO A 121 4.67 -4.73 16.26
N ASN A 122 4.73 -6.02 15.90
CA ASN A 122 6.00 -6.69 15.58
C ASN A 122 6.48 -6.25 14.19
N TYR A 123 5.63 -6.37 13.18
CA TYR A 123 5.97 -6.05 11.79
C TYR A 123 4.75 -5.67 10.95
N VAL A 124 5.03 -5.05 9.81
CA VAL A 124 4.10 -4.84 8.70
C VAL A 124 4.73 -5.43 7.43
N GLU A 125 4.06 -6.42 6.84
CA GLU A 125 4.45 -6.97 5.55
C GLU A 125 3.53 -6.41 4.47
N VAL A 126 4.12 -5.95 3.37
CA VAL A 126 3.40 -5.34 2.25
C VAL A 126 3.79 -6.06 0.97
N THR A 127 2.78 -6.47 0.21
CA THR A 127 2.94 -6.96 -1.16
C THR A 127 2.18 -6.03 -2.11
N VAL A 128 2.86 -5.57 -3.16
CA VAL A 128 2.30 -4.74 -4.23
C VAL A 128 2.30 -5.57 -5.51
N THR A 129 1.13 -5.65 -6.15
CA THR A 129 0.94 -6.38 -7.41
C THR A 129 0.19 -5.50 -8.40
N GLY A 130 0.60 -5.52 -9.66
CA GLY A 130 -0.06 -4.80 -10.75
C GLY A 130 -0.02 -5.61 -12.02
N VAL A 131 -0.90 -5.29 -12.96
CA VAL A 131 -0.94 -5.97 -14.27
C VAL A 131 0.35 -5.66 -15.01
N HIS A 132 1.04 -6.71 -15.49
CA HIS A 132 2.35 -6.61 -16.16
C HIS A 132 3.47 -5.95 -15.33
N LEU A 133 3.30 -5.84 -14.01
CA LEU A 133 4.34 -5.37 -13.10
C LEU A 133 4.91 -6.53 -12.28
N GLU A 134 6.19 -6.43 -11.93
CA GLU A 134 6.80 -7.37 -10.99
C GLU A 134 6.14 -7.26 -9.61
N CYS A 135 5.89 -8.41 -8.98
CA CYS A 135 5.41 -8.46 -7.61
C CYS A 135 6.51 -7.96 -6.67
N ASN A 136 6.17 -7.02 -5.80
CA ASN A 136 7.11 -6.44 -4.86
C ASN A 136 6.64 -6.67 -3.42
N GLN A 137 7.40 -7.45 -2.66
CA GLN A 137 7.15 -7.69 -1.23
C GLN A 137 8.20 -6.98 -0.38
N GLN A 138 7.77 -6.43 0.75
CA GLN A 138 8.65 -5.84 1.75
C GLN A 138 8.10 -6.08 3.15
N ASN A 139 8.92 -6.67 4.01
CA ASN A 139 8.67 -6.74 5.44
C ASN A 139 9.35 -5.55 6.15
N PHE A 140 8.58 -4.84 6.96
CA PHE A 140 9.05 -3.76 7.82
C PHE A 140 8.94 -4.18 9.28
N GLU A 141 10.07 -4.50 9.90
CA GLU A 141 10.14 -4.75 11.35
C GLU A 141 9.88 -3.44 12.10
N VAL A 142 8.92 -3.48 13.03
CA VAL A 142 8.55 -2.34 13.86
C VAL A 142 9.14 -2.48 15.26
N GLU A 143 8.72 -3.50 16.01
CA GLU A 143 9.21 -3.82 17.37
C GLU A 143 9.33 -2.59 18.30
N GLN A 144 8.33 -1.71 18.26
CA GLN A 144 8.35 -0.42 18.94
C GLN A 144 6.95 -0.04 19.39
N TRP A 145 6.84 0.61 20.55
CA TRP A 145 5.59 1.26 20.95
C TRP A 145 5.27 2.44 20.01
N ILE A 146 4.04 2.47 19.53
CA ILE A 146 3.41 3.60 18.84
C ILE A 146 2.37 4.13 19.82
N ALA A 147 2.81 5.02 20.72
CA ALA A 147 2.05 5.41 21.90
C ALA A 147 2.59 6.72 22.47
N THR A 148 1.77 7.47 23.21
CA THR A 148 2.20 8.67 23.96
C THR A 148 2.59 8.36 25.40
N ASP A 149 2.28 7.16 25.91
CA ASP A 149 2.47 6.74 27.30
C ASP A 149 3.57 5.68 27.49
N HIS A 150 4.16 5.21 26.38
CA HIS A 150 5.31 4.30 26.39
C HIS A 150 6.42 4.86 25.51
N SER A 151 7.68 4.75 25.97
CA SER A 151 8.85 5.12 25.17
C SER A 151 8.83 4.41 23.80
N PRO A 152 9.04 5.14 22.68
CA PRO A 152 9.62 6.48 22.60
C PRO A 152 8.64 7.67 22.68
N TYR A 153 7.40 7.46 23.08
CA TYR A 153 6.35 8.48 23.19
C TYR A 153 5.96 9.10 21.83
N GLU A 154 6.08 8.30 20.77
CA GLU A 154 5.76 8.70 19.40
C GLU A 154 4.54 7.93 18.90
N LEU A 155 3.61 8.62 18.24
CA LEU A 155 2.46 8.02 17.55
C LEU A 155 2.78 7.62 16.09
N THR A 156 4.05 7.67 15.70
CA THR A 156 4.47 7.37 14.33
C THR A 156 5.79 6.61 14.33
N VAL A 157 5.86 5.62 13.45
CA VAL A 157 7.08 4.87 13.15
C VAL A 157 7.39 4.99 11.65
N ILE A 158 8.64 5.33 11.33
CA ILE A 158 9.15 5.30 9.97
C ILE A 158 10.20 4.19 9.84
N ARG A 159 10.11 3.40 8.77
CA ARG A 159 11.12 2.41 8.39
C ARG A 159 11.51 2.66 6.94
N ASP A 160 12.77 3.02 6.71
CA ASP A 160 13.33 3.31 5.38
C ASP A 160 14.43 2.30 5.06
N VAL A 161 14.16 1.42 4.10
CA VAL A 161 15.10 0.41 3.60
C VAL A 161 15.44 0.62 2.12
N CYS A 162 15.07 1.76 1.55
CA CYS A 162 15.31 2.07 0.13
C CYS A 162 16.80 2.03 -0.23
N LYS A 163 17.69 2.39 0.71
CA LYS A 163 19.15 2.38 0.49
C LYS A 163 19.77 1.00 0.63
N LYS A 164 19.18 0.08 1.40
CA LYS A 164 19.73 -1.28 1.60
C LYS A 164 19.70 -2.08 0.29
N LYS A 165 18.62 -1.98 -0.48
CA LYS A 165 18.48 -2.64 -1.79
C LYS A 165 19.47 -2.17 -2.87
N LYS A 166 20.07 -0.97 -2.75
CA LYS A 166 21.11 -0.48 -3.68
C LYS A 166 22.47 -1.14 -3.44
N PHE A 167 22.76 -1.60 -2.22
CA PHE A 167 24.02 -2.29 -1.91
C PHE A 167 23.98 -3.76 -2.35
N ASP A 168 22.84 -4.44 -2.20
CA ASP A 168 22.70 -5.84 -2.59
C ASP A 168 22.80 -6.06 -4.12
N LYS A 169 22.44 -5.06 -4.93
CA LYS A 169 22.60 -5.10 -6.40
C LYS A 169 24.03 -4.83 -6.89
N ASN A 170 24.93 -4.37 -6.02
CA ASN A 170 26.32 -4.04 -6.35
C ASN A 170 27.33 -5.03 -5.76
N LEU A 171 26.88 -6.13 -5.13
CA LEU A 171 27.78 -7.18 -4.68
C LEU A 171 28.06 -8.13 -5.84
N PRO A 172 29.34 -8.34 -6.25
CA PRO A 172 29.65 -9.40 -7.18
C PRO A 172 29.22 -10.74 -6.55
N VAL A 173 28.39 -11.50 -7.29
CA VAL A 173 28.13 -12.90 -6.97
C VAL A 173 29.48 -13.62 -7.05
N SER A 174 30.11 -13.85 -5.90
CA SER A 174 31.26 -14.75 -5.85
C SER A 174 30.73 -16.17 -5.82
N ASP A 175 30.73 -16.82 -6.99
CA ASP A 175 30.59 -18.27 -7.14
C ASP A 175 31.72 -18.97 -6.36
N ASN A 176 31.54 -19.25 -5.08
CA ASN A 176 32.48 -20.08 -4.33
C ASN A 176 31.89 -20.82 -3.12
N ASP A 177 30.57 -21.03 -3.06
CA ASP A 177 29.94 -21.75 -1.94
C ASP A 177 29.23 -23.07 -2.33
N SER A 178 29.77 -23.77 -3.34
CA SER A 178 29.34 -25.14 -3.67
C SER A 178 30.26 -26.24 -3.16
N LYS A 179 31.24 -25.92 -2.28
CA LYS A 179 32.22 -26.93 -1.82
C LYS A 179 32.11 -27.38 -0.35
N ASN A 180 31.21 -26.83 0.45
CA ASN A 180 31.08 -27.21 1.87
C ASN A 180 29.65 -27.58 2.28
N ILE A 181 28.98 -28.46 1.52
CA ILE A 181 27.80 -29.18 2.03
C ILE A 181 28.28 -30.55 2.55
N PRO A 182 28.32 -30.79 3.87
CA PRO A 182 28.54 -32.13 4.39
C PRO A 182 27.39 -33.03 3.97
N LYS A 183 27.72 -34.15 3.31
CA LYS A 183 26.76 -35.21 2.99
C LYS A 183 26.21 -35.78 4.31
N VAL A 184 24.93 -35.54 4.57
CA VAL A 184 24.21 -36.23 5.64
C VAL A 184 24.10 -37.70 5.25
N ALA A 185 24.73 -38.57 6.03
CA ALA A 185 24.60 -40.01 5.90
C ALA A 185 23.19 -40.42 6.33
N ALA A 186 22.46 -41.09 5.44
CA ALA A 186 21.22 -41.76 5.77
C ALA A 186 21.53 -42.99 6.63
N THR A 187 20.82 -43.13 7.76
CA THR A 187 20.64 -44.40 8.48
C THR A 187 19.16 -44.69 8.56
#